data_AF-A0A132GU68-F1
#
_entry.id   AF-A0A132GU68-F1
#
_cell.length_a   1.000
_cell.length_b   1.000
_cell.length_c   1.000
_cell.angle_alpha   90.00
_cell.angle_beta   90.00
_cell.angle_gamma   90.00
#
_symmetry.space_group_name_H-M   'P 1'
#
loop_
_entity.id
_entity.type
_entity.pdbx_description
1 polymer ?
#
loop_
_entity_poly.entity_id
_entity_poly.type
_entity_poly.pdbx_seq_one_letter_code
_entity_poly.pdbx_strand_id
1 'polypeptide(L)' 'MKTIDTANMCSHLQKKLFDEDGEYHRLWMALQDDEDLTAVVRSRQLHIYRNGKKVLVLAGKSAPKIIREDAVCEMIADCI' A
#
# COMPACT_ATOMS: atom_id res chain seq x y z
N MET A 1 10.58 -8.30 -9.92
CA MET A 1 9.29 -7.58 -10.02
C MET A 1 8.28 -8.36 -9.20
N LYS A 2 7.87 -7.83 -8.04
CA LYS A 2 6.85 -8.48 -7.21
C LYS A 2 5.50 -8.22 -7.84
N THR A 3 4.87 -9.27 -8.37
CA THR A 3 3.57 -9.18 -9.01
C THR A 3 2.49 -9.10 -7.94
N ILE A 4 2.14 -7.89 -7.51
CA ILE A 4 0.94 -7.68 -6.71
C ILE A 4 -0.25 -7.93 -7.64
N ASP A 5 -1.15 -8.84 -7.27
CA ASP A 5 -2.37 -9.07 -8.05
C ASP A 5 -3.31 -7.87 -7.89
N THR A 6 -3.29 -6.99 -8.89
CA THR A 6 -4.05 -5.74 -8.92
C THR A 6 -5.44 -5.91 -9.54
N ALA A 7 -5.79 -7.09 -10.08
CA ALA A 7 -7.03 -7.32 -10.81
C ALA A 7 -8.28 -7.04 -9.96
N ASN A 8 -8.18 -7.19 -8.63
CA ASN A 8 -9.27 -6.96 -7.68
C ASN A 8 -9.21 -5.59 -6.98
N MET A 9 -8.32 -4.69 -7.40
CA MET A 9 -8.15 -3.37 -6.81
C MET A 9 -9.18 -2.39 -7.37
N CYS A 10 -9.79 -1.55 -6.53
CA CYS A 10 -10.72 -0.53 -7.02
C CYS A 10 -9.97 0.62 -7.72
N SER A 11 -10.59 1.25 -8.72
CA SER A 11 -9.96 2.31 -9.54
C SER A 11 -9.41 3.48 -8.72
N HIS A 12 -10.05 3.86 -7.61
CA HIS A 12 -9.53 4.89 -6.70
C HIS A 12 -8.18 4.49 -6.09
N LEU A 13 -8.09 3.24 -5.59
CA LEU A 13 -6.88 2.74 -4.98
C LEU A 13 -5.79 2.51 -6.03
N GLN A 14 -6.14 2.05 -7.23
CA GLN A 14 -5.20 1.93 -8.34
C GLN A 14 -4.59 3.28 -8.70
N LYS A 15 -5.40 4.34 -8.85
CA LYS A 15 -4.90 5.69 -9.14
C LYS A 15 -3.97 6.20 -8.04
N LYS A 16 -4.38 6.11 -6.77
CA LYS A 16 -3.54 6.55 -5.65
C LYS A 16 -2.21 5.81 -5.56
N LEU A 17 -2.16 4.55 -5.98
CA LEU A 17 -0.99 3.68 -5.84
C LEU A 17 -0.05 3.74 -7.05
N PHE A 18 -0.58 3.79 -8.28
CA PHE A 18 0.22 3.67 -9.51
C PHE A 18 0.52 4.99 -10.20
N ASP A 19 -0.31 6.01 -10.01
CA ASP A 19 -0.07 7.33 -10.60
C ASP A 19 1.14 7.97 -9.94
N GLU A 20 2.02 8.65 -10.68
CA GLU A 20 3.26 9.24 -10.13
C GLU A 20 2.96 10.31 -9.08
N ASP A 21 1.87 11.06 -9.30
CA ASP A 21 1.32 12.04 -8.35
C ASP A 21 0.33 11.42 -7.34
N GLY A 22 0.24 10.08 -7.32
CA GLY A 22 -0.64 9.35 -6.42
C GLY A 22 -0.18 9.43 -4.96
N GLU A 23 -1.14 9.60 -4.05
CA GLU A 23 -0.93 9.67 -2.59
C GLU A 23 -0.07 8.51 -2.03
N TYR A 24 -0.14 7.34 -2.66
CA TYR A 24 0.55 6.13 -2.23
C TYR A 24 1.62 5.67 -3.23
N HIS A 25 2.04 6.52 -4.18
CA HIS A 25 3.03 6.16 -5.18
C HIS A 25 4.40 5.83 -4.58
N ARG A 26 4.85 6.62 -3.60
CA ARG A 26 6.10 6.34 -2.86
C ARG A 26 6.07 4.97 -2.18
N LEU A 27 4.93 4.62 -1.60
CA LEU A 27 4.73 3.31 -0.97
C LEU A 27 4.76 2.18 -2.01
N TRP A 28 4.20 2.39 -3.20
CA TRP A 28 4.30 1.44 -4.29
C TRP A 28 5.74 1.19 -4.71
N MET A 29 6.55 2.24 -4.83
CA MET A 29 7.97 2.12 -5.13
C MET A 29 8.71 1.33 -4.04
N ALA A 30 8.42 1.61 -2.77
CA ALA A 30 9.00 0.86 -1.65
C ALA A 30 8.61 -0.63 -1.67
N LEU A 31 7.38 -0.97 -2.08
CA LEU A 31 6.95 -2.37 -2.24
C LEU A 31 7.71 -3.12 -3.33
N GLN A 32 8.29 -2.41 -4.32
CA GLN A 32 9.10 -3.00 -5.38
C GLN A 32 10.57 -3.13 -4.99
N ASP A 33 11.08 -2.21 -4.17
CA ASP A 33 12.48 -2.16 -3.74
C ASP A 33 12.77 -3.04 -2.51
N ASP A 34 11.84 -3.08 -1.54
CA ASP A 34 12.01 -3.79 -0.27
C ASP A 34 11.53 -5.24 -0.37
N GLU A 35 12.44 -6.20 -0.20
CA GLU A 35 12.14 -7.63 -0.25
C GLU A 35 11.29 -8.12 0.95
N ASP A 36 11.37 -7.46 2.10
CA ASP A 36 10.64 -7.81 3.31
C ASP A 36 9.19 -7.30 3.29
N LEU A 37 8.89 -6.34 2.42
CA LEU A 37 7.55 -5.82 2.22
C LEU A 37 6.77 -6.62 1.17
N THR A 38 5.56 -7.02 1.53
CA THR A 38 4.64 -7.72 0.61
C THR A 38 3.26 -7.08 0.68
N ALA A 39 2.53 -7.09 -0.43
CA ALA A 39 1.18 -6.55 -0.45
C ALA A 39 0.20 -7.49 -1.16
N VAL A 40 -1.02 -7.55 -0.63
CA VAL A 40 -2.09 -8.41 -1.13
C VAL A 40 -3.38 -7.62 -1.18
N VAL A 41 -4.08 -7.68 -2.32
CA VAL A 41 -5.41 -7.10 -2.47
C VAL A 41 -6.48 -8.07 -1.94
N ARG A 42 -7.26 -7.64 -0.94
CA ARG A 42 -8.39 -8.39 -0.37
C ARG A 42 -9.54 -7.43 -0.13
N SER A 43 -10.76 -7.83 -0.51
CA SER A 43 -11.97 -7.04 -0.26
C SER A 43 -11.87 -5.57 -0.72
N ARG A 44 -11.20 -5.33 -1.87
CA ARG A 44 -10.92 -3.99 -2.44
C ARG A 44 -10.00 -3.10 -1.61
N GLN A 45 -9.28 -3.66 -0.65
CA GLN A 45 -8.26 -3.01 0.16
C GLN A 45 -6.89 -3.60 -0.15
N LEU A 46 -5.83 -2.79 -0.02
CA LEU A 46 -4.46 -3.26 -0.10
C LEU A 46 -3.95 -3.55 1.32
N HIS A 47 -3.61 -4.79 1.59
CA HIS A 47 -3.00 -5.21 2.84
C HIS A 47 -1.50 -5.30 2.66
N ILE A 48 -0.74 -4.58 3.48
CA ILE A 48 0.71 -4.53 3.44
C ILE A 48 1.27 -5.24 4.66
N TYR A 49 2.27 -6.06 4.43
CA TYR A 49 2.95 -6.87 5.41
C TYR A 49 4.45 -6.61 5.34
N ARG A 50 5.11 -6.54 6.49
CA ARG A 50 6.56 -6.59 6.62
C ARG A 50 6.94 -7.87 7.34
N ASN A 51 7.87 -8.65 6.79
CA ASN A 51 8.32 -9.90 7.42
C ASN A 51 7.15 -10.84 7.80
N GLY A 52 6.15 -10.93 6.91
CA GLY A 52 4.93 -11.72 7.12
C GLY A 52 3.93 -11.16 8.14
N LYS A 53 4.21 -10.03 8.80
CA LYS A 53 3.31 -9.38 9.76
C LYS A 53 2.59 -8.20 9.11
N LYS A 54 1.27 -8.11 9.30
CA LYS A 54 0.46 -7.02 8.74
C LYS A 54 0.80 -5.71 9.44
N VAL A 55 1.14 -4.69 8.66
CA VAL A 55 1.53 -3.37 9.18
C VAL A 55 0.57 -2.26 8.78
N LEU A 56 0.02 -2.31 7.57
CA LEU A 56 -0.80 -1.23 7.01
C LEU A 56 -1.92 -1.79 6.14
N VAL A 57 -3.08 -1.14 6.15
CA VAL A 57 -4.19 -1.42 5.25
C VAL A 57 -4.64 -0.13 4.57
N LEU A 58 -4.64 -0.12 3.24
CA LEU A 58 -5.12 1.01 2.44
C LEU A 58 -6.49 0.69 1.84
N ALA A 59 -7.44 1.58 2.09
CA ALA A 59 -8.76 1.56 1.47
C ALA A 59 -8.85 2.62 0.37
N GLY A 60 -9.63 2.36 -0.68
CA GLY A 60 -9.69 3.30 -1.81
C GLY A 60 -10.31 4.67 -1.48
N LYS A 61 -11.30 4.73 -0.59
CA LYS A 61 -12.01 5.97 -0.22
C LYS A 61 -11.86 6.38 1.25
N SER A 62 -11.22 5.55 2.06
CA SER A 62 -11.08 5.79 3.50
C SER A 62 -9.61 6.02 3.84
N ALA A 63 -9.38 6.65 4.98
CA ALA A 63 -8.03 6.85 5.49
C ALA A 63 -7.28 5.53 5.64
N PRO A 64 -5.94 5.53 5.46
CA PRO A 64 -5.09 4.40 5.80
C PRO A 64 -5.34 3.92 7.22
N LYS A 65 -5.30 2.60 7.42
CA LYS A 65 -5.37 1.99 8.75
C LYS A 65 -4.03 1.38 9.11
N ILE A 66 -3.30 2.06 10.00
CA ILE A 66 -2.06 1.56 10.58
C ILE A 66 -2.42 0.44 11.58
N ILE A 67 -1.87 -0.75 11.36
CA ILE A 67 -2.03 -1.91 12.23
C ILE A 67 -0.85 -2.01 13.19
N ARG A 68 0.34 -1.63 12.72
CA ARG A 68 1.58 -1.60 13.50
C ARG A 68 2.49 -0.51 12.94
N GLU A 69 3.18 0.19 13.83
CA GLU A 69 4.19 1.18 13.45
C GLU A 69 5.29 0.55 12.62
N ASP A 70 5.60 1.19 11.50
CA ASP A 70 6.58 0.76 10.52
C ASP A 70 7.08 1.98 9.74
N ALA A 71 8.28 1.91 9.17
CA ALA A 71 8.81 2.99 8.33
C ALA A 71 7.89 3.32 7.15
N VAL A 72 7.12 2.34 6.64
CA VAL A 72 6.14 2.60 5.56
C VAL A 72 4.98 3.50 5.99
N CYS A 73 4.73 3.66 7.29
CA CYS A 73 3.69 4.55 7.80
C CYS A 73 4.07 6.03 7.61
N GLU A 74 5.36 6.37 7.62
CA GLU A 74 5.82 7.74 7.36
C GLU A 74 5.57 8.13 5.90
N MET A 75 5.66 7.16 4.98
CA MET A 75 5.44 7.37 3.54
C MET A 75 4.01 7.76 3.17
N ILE A 76 3.05 7.55 4.07
CA ILE A 76 1.64 7.96 3.91
C ILE A 76 1.26 9.14 4.81
N ALA A 77 2.09 9.46 5.81
CA ALA A 77 1.84 10.54 6.77
C ALA A 77 2.14 11.92 6.17
N ASP A 78 3.00 12.00 5.16
CA ASP A 78 3.27 13.23 4.39
C ASP A 78 2.04 13.78 3.62
N CYS A 79 0.92 13.04 3.58
CA CYS A 79 -0.31 13.44 2.90
C CYS A 79 -1.46 13.92 3.82
N ILE A 80 -1.24 14.03 5.14
CA ILE A 80 -2.27 14.47 6.11
C ILE A 80 -2.02 15.91 6.56
#